data_AF-A0A2V9PWD2-F1
#
_entry.id   AF-A0A2V9PWD2-F1
#
_cell.length_a   1.000
_cell.length_b   1.000
_cell.length_c   1.000
_cell.angle_alpha   90.00
_cell.angle_beta   90.00
_cell.angle_gamma   90.00
#
_symmetry.space_group_name_H-M   'P 1'
#
loop_
_entity.id
_entity.type
_entity.pdbx_description
1 polymer ?
#
loop_
_entity_poly.entity_id
_entity_poly.type
_entity_poly.pdbx_seq_one_letter_code
_entity_poly.pdbx_strand_id
1 'polypeptide(L)'
;MANNTQIIGFYSGTLPDHRGRYLHQIQLWADEQLESVHDYVQWLFPLPERSGFNLAAPVLTHESIQEFRSRPELQQKLRSSFLCMMTFYGLEVRTGEHITVTRAPNFAAKATGWLSPGNHNHLRITRILRCLTVLGLEAEAKAFFG
;
A
#
# COMPACT_ATOMS: atom_id res chain seq x y z
N MET A 1 -19.66 7.55 -7.27
CA MET A 1 -20.41 7.27 -6.02
C MET A 1 -20.06 5.89 -5.44
N ALA A 2 -20.50 4.75 -5.99
CA ALA A 2 -20.27 3.42 -5.36
C ALA A 2 -18.79 3.08 -5.07
N ASN A 3 -17.87 3.31 -6.02
CA ASN A 3 -16.43 3.06 -5.82
C ASN A 3 -15.81 3.98 -4.75
N ASN A 4 -16.27 5.24 -4.68
CA ASN A 4 -15.77 6.20 -3.70
C ASN A 4 -16.13 5.73 -2.29
N THR A 5 -17.41 5.38 -2.07
CA THR A 5 -17.89 4.85 -0.79
C THR A 5 -17.14 3.60 -0.34
N GLN A 6 -16.81 2.68 -1.27
CA GLN A 6 -16.10 1.45 -0.94
C GLN A 6 -14.68 1.70 -0.45
N ILE A 7 -13.87 2.46 -1.19
CA ILE A 7 -12.46 2.65 -0.81
C ILE A 7 -12.32 3.54 0.43
N ILE A 8 -13.14 4.58 0.53
CA ILE A 8 -13.15 5.47 1.70
C ILE A 8 -13.65 4.70 2.93
N GLY A 9 -14.68 3.85 2.79
CA GLY A 9 -15.17 3.00 3.87
C GLY A 9 -14.14 1.96 4.32
N PHE A 10 -13.41 1.35 3.39
CA PHE A 10 -12.31 0.43 3.70
C PHE A 10 -11.21 1.11 4.52
N TYR A 11 -10.77 2.29 4.10
CA TYR A 11 -9.76 3.05 4.82
C TYR A 11 -10.22 3.65 6.15
N SER A 12 -11.50 4.00 6.23
CA SER A 12 -12.13 4.44 7.47
C SER A 12 -12.41 3.28 8.43
N GLY A 13 -12.20 2.02 8.00
CA GLY A 13 -12.45 0.82 8.79
C GLY A 13 -13.94 0.48 8.96
N THR A 14 -14.83 1.11 8.20
CA THR A 14 -16.29 0.89 8.27
C THR A 14 -16.76 -0.19 7.32
N LEU A 15 -16.03 -0.43 6.23
CA LEU A 15 -16.31 -1.49 5.26
C LEU A 15 -15.11 -2.45 5.13
N PRO A 16 -15.35 -3.75 4.92
CA PRO A 16 -14.29 -4.66 4.55
C PRO A 16 -13.99 -4.59 3.05
N ASP A 17 -12.92 -5.27 2.64
CA ASP A 17 -12.70 -5.60 1.24
C ASP A 17 -13.67 -6.69 0.75
N HIS A 18 -13.56 -7.03 -0.54
CA HIS A 18 -14.36 -8.08 -1.17
C HIS A 18 -14.26 -9.49 -0.56
N ARG A 19 -13.33 -9.73 0.38
CA ARG A 19 -13.14 -11.00 1.10
C ARG A 19 -13.54 -10.90 2.58
N GLY A 20 -14.15 -9.78 3.00
CA GLY A 20 -14.55 -9.57 4.40
C GLY A 20 -13.42 -9.12 5.32
N ARG A 21 -12.28 -8.70 4.78
CA ARG A 21 -11.11 -8.28 5.56
C ARG A 21 -11.09 -6.76 5.73
N TYR A 22 -10.86 -6.29 6.95
CA TYR A 22 -10.69 -4.88 7.23
C TYR A 22 -9.23 -4.44 7.08
N LEU A 23 -9.02 -3.17 6.76
CA LEU A 23 -7.68 -2.59 6.60
C LEU A 23 -6.77 -2.90 7.80
N HIS A 24 -7.26 -2.70 9.02
CA HIS A 24 -6.48 -2.91 10.24
C HIS A 24 -6.05 -4.37 10.43
N GLN A 25 -6.82 -5.34 9.91
CA GLN A 25 -6.47 -6.76 9.99
C GLN A 25 -5.31 -7.07 9.04
N ILE A 26 -5.39 -6.56 7.80
CA ILE A 26 -4.36 -6.76 6.78
C ILE A 26 -3.03 -6.10 7.22
N GLN A 27 -3.10 -4.92 7.82
CA GLN A 27 -1.92 -4.20 8.34
C GLN A 27 -1.19 -4.92 9.49
N LEU A 28 -1.83 -5.91 10.11
CA LEU A 28 -1.26 -6.73 11.19
C LEU A 28 -0.83 -8.13 10.71
N TRP A 29 -0.91 -8.41 9.41
CA TRP A 29 -0.49 -9.70 8.88
C TRP A 29 1.01 -9.92 9.03
N ALA A 30 1.36 -11.18 9.31
CA ALA A 30 2.73 -11.65 9.23
C ALA A 30 3.17 -11.79 7.77
N ASP A 31 4.48 -11.82 7.54
CA ASP A 31 5.07 -11.82 6.21
C ASP A 31 4.65 -13.03 5.38
N GLU A 32 4.47 -14.20 6.01
CA GLU A 32 4.01 -15.41 5.33
C GLU A 32 2.60 -15.22 4.73
N GLN A 33 1.75 -14.45 5.40
CA GLN A 33 0.41 -14.15 4.95
C GLN A 33 0.39 -13.06 3.88
N LEU A 34 1.23 -12.02 4.01
CA LEU A 34 1.43 -11.00 2.97
C LEU A 34 2.00 -11.60 1.68
N GLU A 35 2.85 -12.62 1.78
CA GLU A 35 3.40 -13.29 0.62
C GLU A 35 2.38 -14.23 -0.03
N SER A 36 1.65 -15.04 0.75
CA SER A 36 0.74 -16.06 0.22
C SER A 36 -0.62 -15.55 -0.29
N VAL A 37 -1.06 -14.38 0.18
CA VAL A 37 -2.32 -13.78 -0.24
C VAL A 37 -2.02 -12.65 -1.23
N HIS A 38 -2.62 -12.65 -2.42
CA HIS A 38 -2.23 -11.69 -3.47
C HIS A 38 -3.27 -10.62 -3.82
N ASP A 39 -4.51 -10.81 -3.40
CA ASP A 39 -5.66 -9.97 -3.78
C ASP A 39 -5.88 -8.75 -2.86
N TYR A 40 -5.15 -8.66 -1.75
CA TYR A 40 -5.25 -7.56 -0.78
C TYR A 40 -4.54 -6.29 -1.27
N VAL A 41 -3.45 -6.45 -2.05
CA VAL A 41 -2.54 -5.33 -2.36
C VAL A 41 -3.24 -4.29 -3.23
N GLN A 42 -4.25 -4.69 -4.01
CA GLN A 42 -5.05 -3.75 -4.79
C GLN A 42 -5.97 -2.87 -3.94
N TRP A 43 -6.37 -3.35 -2.77
CA TRP A 43 -7.13 -2.59 -1.77
C TRP A 43 -6.23 -1.74 -0.88
N LEU A 44 -5.06 -2.25 -0.47
CA LEU A 44 -4.08 -1.47 0.28
C LEU A 44 -3.46 -0.35 -0.54
N PHE A 45 -3.30 -0.53 -1.85
CA PHE A 45 -2.71 0.47 -2.73
C PHE A 45 -3.61 0.64 -3.97
N PRO A 46 -4.79 1.27 -3.81
CA PRO A 46 -5.73 1.45 -4.91
C PRO A 46 -5.15 2.40 -5.97
N LEU A 47 -5.56 2.23 -7.22
CA LEU A 47 -5.08 3.01 -8.36
C LEU A 47 -6.26 3.58 -9.17
N PRO A 48 -6.07 4.69 -9.90
CA PRO A 48 -7.05 5.16 -10.88
C PRO A 48 -7.10 4.23 -12.11
N GLU A 49 -6.08 3.41 -12.33
CA GLU A 49 -6.07 2.36 -13.33
C GLU A 49 -6.68 1.06 -12.76
N ARG A 50 -7.65 0.47 -13.48
CA ARG A 50 -8.28 -0.79 -13.08
C ARG A 50 -7.23 -1.90 -12.98
N SER A 51 -7.31 -2.71 -11.92
CA SER A 51 -6.42 -3.86 -11.78
C SER A 51 -6.78 -4.98 -12.75
N GLY A 52 -5.77 -5.55 -13.41
CA GLY A 52 -5.91 -6.80 -14.17
C GLY A 52 -5.87 -8.08 -13.30
N PHE A 53 -5.51 -7.97 -12.01
CA PHE A 53 -5.34 -9.11 -11.10
C PHE A 53 -6.49 -9.26 -10.11
N ASN A 54 -7.08 -8.15 -9.67
CA ASN A 54 -8.25 -8.16 -8.79
C ASN A 54 -9.31 -7.20 -9.32
N LEU A 55 -10.29 -7.73 -10.06
CA LEU A 55 -11.37 -6.94 -10.65
C LEU A 55 -12.36 -6.38 -9.62
N ALA A 56 -12.35 -6.91 -8.39
CA ALA A 56 -13.20 -6.45 -7.29
C ALA A 56 -12.58 -5.28 -6.52
N ALA A 57 -11.28 -5.00 -6.71
CA ALA A 57 -10.65 -3.86 -6.07
C ALA A 57 -11.19 -2.54 -6.68
N PRO A 58 -11.55 -1.56 -5.82
CA PRO A 58 -12.11 -0.30 -6.30
C PRO A 58 -11.08 0.48 -7.10
N VAL A 59 -11.57 1.15 -8.15
CA VAL A 59 -10.79 2.06 -8.98
C VAL A 59 -10.95 3.47 -8.42
N LEU A 60 -9.83 4.17 -8.22
CA LEU A 60 -9.85 5.54 -7.72
C LEU A 60 -10.51 6.47 -8.75
N THR A 61 -11.49 7.22 -8.29
CA THR A 61 -12.08 8.36 -9.02
C THR A 61 -11.38 9.65 -8.61
N HIS A 62 -11.57 10.71 -9.40
CA HIS A 62 -11.10 12.05 -9.03
C HIS A 62 -11.60 12.49 -7.64
N GLU A 63 -12.87 12.23 -7.35
CA GLU A 63 -13.52 12.47 -6.05
C GLU A 63 -12.80 11.74 -4.92
N SER A 64 -12.53 10.43 -5.06
CA SER A 64 -11.82 9.66 -4.02
C SER A 64 -10.39 10.15 -3.81
N ILE A 65 -9.71 10.56 -4.87
CA ILE A 65 -8.35 11.12 -4.78
C ILE A 65 -8.38 12.44 -4.00
N GLN A 66 -9.35 13.32 -4.30
CA GLN A 66 -9.52 14.57 -3.57
C GLN A 66 -9.81 14.34 -2.09
N GLU A 67 -10.67 13.37 -1.75
CA GLU A 67 -10.94 12.99 -0.37
C GLU A 67 -9.70 12.50 0.36
N PHE A 68 -8.91 11.60 -0.25
CA PHE A 68 -7.65 11.16 0.37
C PHE A 68 -6.69 12.32 0.63
N ARG A 69 -6.56 13.24 -0.34
CA ARG A 69 -5.63 14.38 -0.22
C ARG A 69 -6.11 15.45 0.76
N SER A 70 -7.40 15.52 1.06
CA SER A 70 -7.96 16.47 2.03
C SER A 70 -8.09 15.92 3.44
N ARG A 71 -7.88 14.61 3.63
CA ARG A 71 -8.12 13.89 4.90
C ARG A 71 -6.84 13.26 5.44
N PRO A 72 -6.13 13.93 6.36
CA PRO A 72 -4.86 13.45 6.93
C PRO A 72 -4.96 12.06 7.57
N GLU A 73 -6.12 11.68 8.12
CA GLU A 73 -6.35 10.38 8.70
C GLU A 73 -6.32 9.25 7.67
N LEU A 74 -6.81 9.46 6.44
CA LEU A 74 -6.74 8.48 5.36
C LEU A 74 -5.31 8.34 4.85
N GLN A 75 -4.58 9.45 4.75
CA GLN A 75 -3.16 9.43 4.42
C GLN A 75 -2.33 8.72 5.48
N GLN A 76 -2.66 8.90 6.77
CA GLN A 76 -1.99 8.19 7.84
C GLN A 76 -2.24 6.68 7.77
N LYS A 77 -3.45 6.25 7.40
CA LYS A 77 -3.77 4.84 7.16
C LYS A 77 -3.02 4.28 5.95
N LEU A 78 -2.89 5.04 4.86
CA LEU A 78 -2.06 4.66 3.72
C LEU A 78 -0.58 4.54 4.12
N ARG A 79 -0.08 5.47 4.93
CA ARG A 79 1.28 5.44 5.48
C ARG A 79 1.51 4.19 6.34
N SER A 80 0.56 3.79 7.17
CA SER A 80 0.65 2.53 7.91
C SER A 80 0.74 1.30 6.98
N SER A 81 -0.01 1.28 5.88
CA SER A 81 0.10 0.22 4.86
C SER A 81 1.47 0.23 4.17
N PHE A 82 2.01 1.42 3.89
CA PHE A 82 3.36 1.57 3.34
C PHE A 82 4.41 1.02 4.30
N LEU A 83 4.38 1.41 5.59
CA LEU A 83 5.29 0.92 6.61
C LEU A 83 5.23 -0.61 6.76
N CYS A 84 4.03 -1.19 6.75
CA CYS A 84 3.82 -2.64 6.73
C CYS A 84 4.60 -3.31 5.59
N MET A 85 4.47 -2.79 4.35
CA MET A 85 5.21 -3.32 3.21
C MET A 85 6.72 -3.06 3.29
N MET A 86 7.16 -1.95 3.90
CA MET A 86 8.59 -1.68 4.08
C MET A 86 9.21 -2.72 5.03
N THR A 87 8.55 -3.02 6.14
CA THR A 87 8.97 -4.09 7.05
C THR A 87 9.03 -5.44 6.34
N PHE A 88 8.01 -5.78 5.54
CA PHE A 88 7.99 -7.00 4.72
C PHE A 88 9.21 -7.10 3.78
N TYR A 89 9.59 -5.99 3.13
CA TYR A 89 10.76 -5.96 2.24
C TYR A 89 12.11 -5.90 2.98
N GLY A 90 12.13 -5.82 4.30
CA GLY A 90 13.35 -5.64 5.09
C GLY A 90 13.92 -4.22 5.02
N LEU A 91 13.03 -3.23 4.93
CA LEU A 91 13.35 -1.80 4.87
C LEU A 91 12.85 -1.08 6.13
N GLU A 92 13.56 -0.03 6.51
CA GLU A 92 13.20 0.90 7.58
C GLU A 92 12.88 2.26 6.98
N VAL A 93 11.83 2.89 7.50
CA VAL A 93 11.46 4.27 7.15
C VAL A 93 11.71 5.17 8.35
N ARG A 94 12.42 6.27 8.14
CA ARG A 94 12.63 7.30 9.17
C ARG A 94 12.01 8.61 8.71
N THR A 95 11.24 9.22 9.61
CA THR A 95 10.63 10.54 9.42
C THR A 95 11.41 11.56 10.25
N GLY A 96 12.11 12.47 9.57
CA GLY A 96 12.79 13.62 10.17
C GLY A 96 12.52 14.87 9.33
N GLU A 97 13.54 15.72 9.12
CA GLU A 97 13.46 16.82 8.14
C GLU A 97 13.11 16.30 6.73
N HIS A 98 13.59 15.10 6.41
CA HIS A 98 13.25 14.37 5.19
C HIS A 98 12.83 12.93 5.54
N ILE A 99 11.99 12.35 4.69
CA ILE A 99 11.67 10.92 4.75
C ILE A 99 12.82 10.15 4.11
N THR A 100 13.32 9.13 4.80
CA THR A 100 14.38 8.26 4.29
C THR A 100 13.96 6.80 4.39
N VAL A 101 14.35 6.00 3.39
CA VAL A 101 14.17 4.55 3.38
C VAL A 101 15.54 3.90 3.32
N THR A 102 15.84 3.03 4.28
CA THR A 102 17.14 2.34 4.36
C THR A 102 16.94 0.84 4.54
N ARG A 103 17.98 0.06 4.26
CA ARG A 103 17.98 -1.38 4.55
C ARG A 103 17.94 -1.61 6.06
N ALA A 104 17.02 -2.44 6.51
CA ALA A 104 17.00 -2.93 7.89
C ALA A 104 18.11 -3.98 8.11
N PRO A 105 18.49 -4.30 9.36
CA PRO A 105 19.49 -5.34 9.64
C PRO A 105 19.16 -6.72 9.05
N ASN A 106 17.87 -7.05 8.91
CA ASN A 106 17.39 -8.30 8.33
C ASN A 106 17.17 -8.23 6.81
N PHE A 107 17.55 -7.14 6.14
CA PHE A 107 17.32 -6.94 4.71
C PHE A 107 17.82 -8.11 3.87
N ALA A 108 19.03 -8.61 4.13
CA ALA A 108 19.61 -9.70 3.35
C ALA A 108 18.72 -10.96 3.38
N ALA A 109 18.13 -11.28 4.53
CA ALA A 109 17.24 -12.42 4.69
C ALA A 109 15.86 -12.18 4.04
N LYS A 110 15.32 -10.95 4.09
CA LYS A 110 14.05 -10.61 3.44
C LYS A 110 14.18 -10.55 1.92
N ALA A 111 15.29 -9.99 1.43
CA ALA A 111 15.55 -9.79 0.02
C ALA A 111 15.57 -11.10 -0.77
N THR A 112 15.92 -12.24 -0.18
CA THR A 112 15.85 -13.53 -0.87
C THR A 112 14.43 -13.91 -1.31
N GLY A 113 13.40 -13.40 -0.63
CA GLY A 113 11.99 -13.67 -0.95
C GLY A 113 11.43 -12.84 -2.10
N TRP A 114 12.02 -11.66 -2.39
CA TRP A 114 11.42 -10.72 -3.33
C TRP A 114 12.39 -10.12 -4.37
N LEU A 115 13.69 -10.02 -4.07
CA LEU A 115 14.70 -9.40 -4.92
C LEU A 115 15.31 -10.42 -5.89
N SER A 116 14.46 -11.03 -6.71
CA SER A 116 14.85 -11.95 -7.77
C SER A 116 14.17 -11.58 -9.09
N PRO A 117 14.81 -11.81 -10.26
CA PRO A 117 14.21 -11.48 -11.55
C PRO A 117 12.82 -12.10 -11.73
N GLY A 118 11.85 -11.29 -12.18
CA GLY A 118 10.48 -11.74 -12.42
C GLY A 118 9.61 -11.92 -11.17
N ASN A 119 10.11 -11.60 -9.96
CA ASN A 119 9.31 -11.71 -8.75
C ASN A 119 8.11 -10.74 -8.78
N HIS A 120 6.94 -11.24 -8.39
CA HIS A 120 5.68 -10.49 -8.43
C HIS A 120 5.65 -9.28 -7.49
N ASN A 121 6.49 -9.27 -6.43
CA ASN A 121 6.63 -8.14 -5.54
C ASN A 121 7.15 -6.89 -6.26
N HIS A 122 7.87 -7.01 -7.38
CA HIS A 122 8.25 -5.85 -8.20
C HIS A 122 7.02 -5.09 -8.73
N LEU A 123 5.96 -5.80 -9.13
CA LEU A 123 4.69 -5.17 -9.55
C LEU A 123 3.97 -4.53 -8.35
N ARG A 124 4.06 -5.13 -7.16
CA ARG A 124 3.53 -4.54 -5.92
C ARG A 124 4.27 -3.23 -5.59
N ILE A 125 5.59 -3.19 -5.73
CA ILE A 125 6.42 -1.98 -5.53
C ILE A 125 6.00 -0.85 -6.48
N THR A 126 5.87 -1.13 -7.78
CA THR A 126 5.38 -0.12 -8.74
C THR A 126 4.00 0.42 -8.37
N ARG A 127 3.10 -0.46 -7.93
CA ARG A 127 1.76 -0.08 -7.47
C ARG A 127 1.80 0.81 -6.23
N ILE A 128 2.64 0.48 -5.24
CA ILE A 128 2.86 1.27 -4.02
C ILE A 128 3.32 2.68 -4.40
N LEU A 129 4.39 2.80 -5.20
CA LEU A 129 4.96 4.09 -5.63
C LEU A 129 3.91 4.97 -6.33
N ARG A 130 3.14 4.38 -7.25
CA ARG A 130 2.08 5.08 -7.98
C ARG A 130 0.96 5.54 -7.04
N CYS A 131 0.48 4.65 -6.16
CA CYS A 131 -0.58 4.95 -5.20
C CYS A 131 -0.18 6.09 -4.25
N LEU A 132 1.02 6.01 -3.66
CA LEU A 132 1.55 7.06 -2.77
C LEU A 132 1.59 8.42 -3.48
N THR A 133 2.08 8.45 -4.72
CA THR A 133 2.15 9.67 -5.51
C THR A 133 0.77 10.27 -5.77
N VAL A 134 -0.21 9.43 -6.16
CA VAL A 134 -1.57 9.90 -6.48
C VAL A 134 -2.30 10.42 -5.24
N LEU A 135 -2.14 9.74 -4.09
CA LEU A 135 -2.92 10.01 -2.87
C LEU A 135 -2.25 11.00 -1.91
N GLY A 136 -1.19 11.69 -2.33
CA GLY A 136 -0.61 12.82 -1.59
C GLY A 136 0.49 12.45 -0.61
N LEU A 137 1.17 11.31 -0.83
CA LEU A 137 2.36 10.85 -0.11
C LEU A 137 3.58 10.82 -1.05
N GLU A 138 3.76 11.88 -1.84
CA GLU A 138 4.84 12.00 -2.82
C GLU A 138 6.23 11.97 -2.18
N ALA A 139 6.36 12.44 -0.93
CA ALA A 139 7.63 12.41 -0.20
C ALA A 139 8.05 10.96 0.12
N GLU A 140 7.12 10.12 0.57
CA GLU A 140 7.33 8.69 0.81
C GLU A 140 7.65 7.96 -0.49
N ALA A 141 6.92 8.26 -1.57
CA ALA A 141 7.17 7.66 -2.89
C ALA A 141 8.59 7.94 -3.39
N LYS A 142 9.05 9.20 -3.27
CA LYS A 142 10.41 9.61 -3.65
C LYS A 142 11.46 8.92 -2.78
N ALA A 143 11.24 8.87 -1.47
CA ALA A 143 12.16 8.22 -0.54
C ALA A 143 12.28 6.72 -0.78
N PHE A 144 11.22 6.06 -1.26
CA PHE A 144 11.25 4.63 -1.57
C PHE A 144 11.89 4.32 -2.92
N PHE A 145 11.77 5.22 -3.90
CA PHE A 145 12.36 5.03 -5.22
C PHE A 145 13.87 5.38 -5.27
N GLY A 146 14.28 6.34 -4.44
CA GLY A 146 15.59 7.00 -4.47
C GLY A 146 16.73 6.25 -3.80
#